data_AF-A0AAV6YYD6-F1
#
_entry.id   AF-A0AAV6YYD6-F1
#
_cell.length_a   1.000
_cell.length_b   1.000
_cell.length_c   1.000
_cell.angle_alpha   90.00
_cell.angle_beta   90.00
_cell.angle_gamma   90.00
#
_symmetry.space_group_name_H-M   'P 1'
#
loop_
_entity.id
_entity.type
_entity.pdbx_description
1 polymer ?
#
loop_
_entity_poly.entity_id
_entity_poly.type
_entity_poly.pdbx_seq_one_letter_code
_entity_poly.pdbx_strand_id
1 'polypeptide(L)'
;QTIQAAKDSEAGENEQETQGKPPLLQRLYSNTSNGKFSLSDKGEEEDTEEETEEEKLPNISFFRILKLNKSEWPYIMLGTIAAIINGAAHPAFSVLFAKVIAIFGTNNPEFIRSEINVYSIIVLVIGVVSFFTFFMQGFMFGRSGEVLTMRLRQMAFKSMLRQDMSWFDDKKNSTGALTTRLATDASQIQAATGSRLGLIAENFCT
;
A
#
# COMPACT_ATOMS: atom_id res chain seq x y z
N GLN A 1 10.97 -24.61 47.88
CA GLN A 1 11.11 -25.52 46.73
C GLN A 1 9.80 -25.53 45.93
N THR A 2 9.32 -24.35 45.56
CA THR A 2 7.92 -24.18 45.12
C THR A 2 7.81 -23.28 43.88
N ILE A 3 8.94 -22.95 43.25
CA ILE A 3 9.01 -22.14 42.03
C ILE A 3 9.41 -22.98 40.81
N GLN A 4 9.81 -24.25 41.00
CA GLN A 4 10.16 -25.15 39.89
C GLN A 4 8.96 -25.91 39.31
N ALA A 5 7.77 -25.84 39.93
CA ALA A 5 6.58 -26.56 39.48
C ALA A 5 5.60 -25.70 38.64
N ALA A 6 5.94 -24.45 38.34
CA ALA A 6 5.11 -23.55 37.54
C ALA A 6 5.69 -23.24 36.14
N LYS A 7 6.83 -23.84 35.78
CA LYS A 7 7.50 -23.59 34.49
C LYS A 7 7.30 -24.70 33.45
N ASP A 8 6.63 -25.79 33.85
CA ASP A 8 6.44 -26.98 33.01
C ASP A 8 4.99 -27.11 32.46
N SER A 9 4.16 -26.06 32.52
CA SER A 9 2.79 -26.07 31.99
C SER A 9 2.51 -25.11 30.83
N GLU A 10 3.51 -24.42 30.27
CA GLU A 10 3.31 -23.54 29.09
C GLU A 10 4.17 -23.93 27.87
N ALA A 11 4.84 -25.09 27.89
CA ALA A 11 5.63 -25.59 26.76
C ALA A 11 4.82 -26.49 25.80
N GLY A 12 3.51 -26.27 25.72
CA GLY A 12 2.59 -27.09 24.95
C GLY A 12 1.54 -26.26 24.25
N GLU A 13 1.96 -25.33 23.39
CA GLU A 13 1.15 -24.73 22.33
C GLU A 13 2.05 -23.76 21.54
N ASN A 14 2.63 -24.23 20.44
CA ASN A 14 2.94 -23.44 19.22
C ASN A 14 3.67 -24.33 18.20
N GLU A 15 3.11 -25.52 17.94
CA GLU A 15 3.26 -26.17 16.65
C GLU A 15 2.03 -25.78 15.83
N GLN A 16 2.13 -24.75 14.98
CA GLN A 16 1.38 -24.63 13.73
C GLN A 16 1.76 -23.36 12.95
N GLU A 17 1.98 -23.56 11.64
CA GLU A 17 2.08 -22.58 10.55
C GLU A 17 3.40 -21.82 10.36
N THR A 18 4.44 -22.57 10.02
CA THR A 18 5.48 -22.12 9.08
C THR A 18 4.88 -22.05 7.66
N GLN A 19 4.03 -21.06 7.39
CA GLN A 19 3.49 -20.80 6.05
C GLN A 19 4.33 -19.69 5.39
N GLY A 20 5.00 -20.04 4.29
CA GLY A 20 5.94 -19.18 3.56
C GLY A 20 5.35 -17.81 3.24
N LYS A 21 5.98 -16.76 3.76
CA LYS A 21 5.63 -15.37 3.44
C LYS A 21 6.15 -15.04 2.03
N PRO A 22 5.34 -14.43 1.15
CA PRO A 22 5.79 -14.08 -0.19
C PRO A 22 6.94 -13.04 -0.16
N PRO A 23 7.91 -13.13 -1.08
CA PRO A 23 9.17 -12.38 -1.05
C PRO A 23 9.01 -10.85 -1.09
N LEU A 24 7.82 -10.34 -1.45
CA LEU A 24 7.56 -8.90 -1.49
C LEU A 24 7.29 -8.27 -0.13
N LEU A 25 6.73 -9.00 0.84
CA LEU A 25 6.50 -8.42 2.16
C LEU A 25 7.80 -8.27 2.94
N GLN A 26 8.77 -9.15 2.69
CA GLN A 26 10.11 -9.05 3.24
C GLN A 26 10.86 -7.83 2.70
N ARG A 27 10.73 -7.54 1.39
CA ARG A 27 11.33 -6.35 0.74
C ARG A 27 10.67 -5.02 1.14
N LEU A 28 9.40 -5.01 1.56
CA LEU A 28 8.74 -3.81 2.08
C LEU A 28 9.19 -3.46 3.50
N TYR A 29 9.47 -4.46 4.33
CA TYR A 29 9.98 -4.26 5.70
C TYR A 29 11.47 -3.86 5.73
N SER A 30 12.29 -4.41 4.81
CA SER A 30 13.74 -4.14 4.80
C SER A 30 14.12 -2.71 4.43
N ASN A 31 13.26 -1.98 3.72
CA ASN A 31 13.55 -0.60 3.29
C ASN A 31 13.25 0.48 4.34
N THR A 32 12.74 0.11 5.52
CA THR A 32 12.32 1.10 6.56
C THR A 32 13.24 1.13 7.80
N SER A 33 14.34 0.37 7.85
CA SER A 33 15.29 0.45 8.97
C SER A 33 16.70 0.83 8.50
N ASN A 34 16.91 2.13 8.28
CA ASN A 34 18.23 2.72 8.43
C ASN A 34 18.48 2.91 9.95
N GLY A 35 19.09 1.91 10.58
CA GLY A 35 19.45 1.95 11.99
C GLY A 35 20.40 0.80 12.36
N LYS A 36 21.69 1.11 12.44
CA LYS A 36 22.81 0.24 12.85
C LYS A 36 22.46 -0.73 13.99
N PHE A 37 22.73 -2.02 13.79
CA PHE A 37 23.30 -2.88 14.85
C PHE A 37 24.00 -4.08 14.20
N SER A 38 25.31 -4.19 14.42
CA SER A 38 26.15 -5.31 13.98
C SER A 38 25.98 -6.50 14.91
N LEU A 39 25.85 -7.70 14.37
CA LEU A 39 26.48 -8.87 14.97
C LEU A 39 26.79 -9.89 13.88
N SER A 40 28.10 -10.07 13.70
CA SER A 40 28.70 -11.21 13.02
C SER A 40 28.38 -12.46 13.82
N ASP A 41 27.73 -13.43 13.20
CA ASP A 41 27.95 -14.82 13.57
C ASP A 41 28.07 -15.66 12.30
N LYS A 42 29.10 -16.49 12.30
CA LYS A 42 29.64 -17.21 11.15
C LYS A 42 29.30 -18.68 11.39
N GLY A 43 28.20 -19.14 10.79
CA GLY A 43 27.84 -20.54 10.73
C GLY A 43 27.87 -20.99 9.26
N GLU A 44 28.85 -21.83 8.93
CA GLU A 44 28.89 -22.57 7.66
C GLU A 44 27.82 -23.67 7.72
N GLU A 45 26.75 -23.52 6.94
CA GLU A 45 25.86 -24.63 6.56
C GLU A 45 25.82 -24.68 5.04
N GLU A 46 26.37 -25.77 4.48
CA GLU A 46 26.31 -26.12 3.07
C GLU A 46 24.87 -26.48 2.70
N ASP A 47 24.06 -25.49 2.33
CA ASP A 47 22.81 -25.72 1.63
C ASP A 47 23.00 -25.51 0.14
N THR A 48 22.65 -26.54 -0.63
CA THR A 48 22.65 -26.52 -2.09
C THR A 48 21.60 -25.51 -2.56
N GLU A 49 22.05 -24.28 -2.82
CA GLU A 49 21.25 -23.24 -3.45
C GLU A 49 20.92 -23.67 -4.89
N GLU A 50 19.69 -24.15 -5.12
CA GLU A 50 19.12 -24.09 -6.47
C GLU A 50 18.99 -22.60 -6.81
N GLU A 51 20.01 -22.07 -7.50
CA GLU A 51 20.04 -20.72 -8.06
C GLU A 51 18.75 -20.49 -8.87
N THR A 52 17.79 -19.82 -8.25
CA THR A 52 16.66 -19.26 -9.00
C THR A 52 17.26 -18.08 -9.75
N GLU A 53 17.78 -18.33 -10.96
CA GLU A 53 18.28 -17.27 -11.83
C GLU A 53 17.22 -16.17 -11.90
N GLU A 54 17.46 -15.05 -11.21
CA GLU A 54 16.61 -13.86 -11.29
C GLU A 54 16.74 -13.35 -12.74
N GLU A 55 15.80 -13.78 -13.59
CA GLU A 55 15.63 -13.24 -14.92
C GLU A 55 15.55 -11.72 -14.81
N LYS A 56 16.58 -11.02 -15.30
CA LYS A 56 16.63 -9.56 -15.35
C LYS A 56 15.59 -9.07 -16.35
N LEU A 57 14.32 -9.04 -15.92
CA LEU A 57 13.24 -8.45 -16.68
C LEU A 57 13.58 -6.97 -16.93
N PRO A 58 13.39 -6.45 -18.15
CA PRO A 58 13.63 -5.04 -18.42
C PRO A 58 12.72 -4.21 -17.52
N ASN A 59 13.29 -3.24 -16.80
CA ASN A 59 12.53 -2.34 -15.93
C ASN A 59 11.45 -1.62 -16.75
N ILE A 60 10.20 -2.04 -16.55
CA ILE A 60 9.05 -1.42 -17.19
C ILE A 60 8.69 -0.20 -16.35
N SER A 61 8.71 0.98 -16.96
CA SER A 61 8.27 2.20 -16.29
C SER A 61 6.80 2.08 -15.86
N PHE A 62 6.47 2.48 -14.63
CA PHE A 62 5.09 2.57 -14.12
C PHE A 62 4.18 3.37 -15.05
N PHE A 63 4.71 4.39 -15.73
CA PHE A 63 3.98 5.18 -16.72
C PHE A 63 3.54 4.37 -17.95
N ARG A 64 4.28 3.32 -18.33
CA ARG A 64 3.88 2.42 -19.43
C ARG A 64 2.70 1.55 -19.02
N ILE A 65 2.62 1.13 -17.76
CA ILE A 65 1.49 0.38 -17.20
C ILE A 65 0.27 1.29 -17.07
N LEU A 66 0.45 2.50 -16.54
CA LEU A 66 -0.59 3.54 -16.50
C LEU A 66 -1.11 3.92 -17.90
N LYS A 67 -0.25 3.93 -18.92
CA LYS A 67 -0.62 4.19 -20.31
C LYS A 67 -1.55 3.13 -20.90
N LEU A 68 -1.57 1.90 -20.35
CA LEU A 68 -2.56 0.88 -20.71
C LEU A 68 -3.96 1.17 -20.11
N ASN A 69 -4.03 2.04 -19.08
CA ASN A 69 -5.26 2.48 -18.43
C ASN A 69 -5.86 3.78 -19.01
N LYS A 70 -5.42 4.20 -20.21
CA LYS A 70 -5.88 5.45 -20.86
C LYS A 70 -7.40 5.54 -21.07
N SER A 71 -8.08 4.40 -21.14
CA SER A 71 -9.54 4.31 -21.29
C SER A 71 -10.30 4.86 -20.09
N GLU A 72 -9.72 4.81 -18.89
CA GLU A 72 -10.36 5.19 -17.61
C GLU A 72 -9.71 6.44 -17.00
N TRP A 73 -9.00 7.24 -17.81
CA TRP A 73 -8.37 8.49 -17.38
C TRP A 73 -9.30 9.49 -16.65
N PRO A 74 -10.61 9.62 -16.96
CA PRO A 74 -11.47 10.51 -16.17
C PRO A 74 -11.61 10.09 -14.71
N TYR A 75 -11.63 8.79 -14.41
CA TYR A 75 -11.70 8.29 -13.03
C TYR A 75 -10.41 8.59 -12.26
N ILE A 76 -9.26 8.45 -12.93
CA ILE A 76 -7.95 8.79 -12.36
C ILE A 76 -7.87 10.31 -12.11
N MET A 77 -8.29 11.14 -13.07
CA MET A 77 -8.30 12.59 -12.92
C MET A 77 -9.19 13.06 -11.77
N LEU A 78 -10.40 12.50 -11.66
CA LEU A 78 -11.32 12.80 -10.58
C LEU A 78 -10.75 12.37 -9.21
N GLY A 79 -10.13 11.19 -9.15
CA GLY A 79 -9.43 10.71 -7.95
C GLY A 79 -8.26 11.60 -7.54
N THR A 80 -7.48 12.09 -8.50
CA THR A 80 -6.35 13.01 -8.23
C THR A 80 -6.82 14.36 -7.69
N ILE A 81 -7.92 14.91 -8.21
CA ILE A 81 -8.51 16.16 -7.68
C ILE A 81 -8.94 15.95 -6.22
N ALA A 82 -9.59 14.82 -5.91
CA ALA A 82 -9.96 14.48 -4.54
C ALA A 82 -8.74 14.31 -3.62
N ALA A 83 -7.66 13.69 -4.12
CA ALA A 83 -6.40 13.52 -3.38
C ALA A 83 -5.71 14.87 -3.05
N ILE A 84 -5.76 15.84 -3.97
CA ILE A 84 -5.24 17.19 -3.72
C ILE A 84 -6.04 17.89 -2.61
N ILE A 85 -7.36 17.78 -2.64
CA ILE A 85 -8.22 18.38 -1.61
C ILE A 85 -7.94 17.75 -0.23
N ASN A 86 -7.77 16.43 -0.17
CA ASN A 86 -7.44 15.74 1.07
C ASN A 86 -6.02 16.07 1.57
N GLY A 87 -5.02 16.16 0.69
CA GLY A 87 -3.67 16.57 1.09
C GLY A 87 -3.63 18.00 1.64
N ALA A 88 -4.38 18.93 1.02
CA ALA A 88 -4.53 20.30 1.52
C ALA A 88 -5.26 20.40 2.87
N ALA A 89 -5.99 19.37 3.28
CA ALA A 89 -6.65 19.35 4.58
C ALA A 89 -5.64 19.37 5.73
N HIS A 90 -4.47 18.74 5.59
CA HIS A 90 -3.44 18.70 6.64
C HIS A 90 -2.89 20.10 6.99
N PRO A 91 -2.41 20.92 6.03
CA PRO A 91 -2.07 22.32 6.30
C PRO A 91 -3.25 23.15 6.81
N ALA A 92 -4.47 22.94 6.30
CA ALA A 92 -5.65 23.67 6.76
C ALA A 92 -5.95 23.39 8.24
N PHE A 93 -5.85 22.14 8.68
CA PHE A 93 -5.98 21.77 10.09
C PHE A 93 -4.87 22.40 10.95
N SER A 94 -3.64 22.49 10.46
CA SER A 94 -2.54 23.17 11.15
C SER A 94 -2.83 24.65 11.40
N VAL A 95 -3.31 25.37 10.38
CA VAL A 95 -3.71 26.78 10.52
C VAL A 95 -4.88 26.94 11.48
N LEU A 96 -5.88 26.05 11.39
CA LEU A 96 -7.04 26.07 12.28
C LEU A 96 -6.61 25.88 13.74
N PHE A 97 -5.73 24.91 13.99
CA PHE A 97 -5.17 24.66 15.32
C PHE A 97 -4.43 25.87 15.88
N ALA A 98 -3.60 26.53 15.07
CA ALA A 98 -2.92 27.77 15.46
C ALA A 98 -3.91 28.90 15.82
N LYS A 99 -5.00 29.06 15.07
CA LYS A 99 -6.05 30.05 15.35
C LYS A 99 -6.79 29.77 16.65
N VAL A 100 -7.11 28.52 16.92
CA VAL A 100 -7.75 28.11 18.18
C VAL A 100 -6.85 28.45 19.37
N ILE A 101 -5.55 28.15 19.30
CA ILE A 101 -4.58 28.53 20.35
C ILE A 101 -4.52 30.05 20.53
N ALA A 102 -4.49 30.81 19.44
CA ALA A 102 -4.45 32.28 19.52
C ALA A 102 -5.68 32.89 20.19
N ILE A 103 -6.87 32.32 19.97
CA ILE A 103 -8.12 32.77 20.62
C ILE A 103 -8.05 32.53 22.13
N PHE A 104 -7.55 31.38 22.57
CA PHE A 104 -7.35 31.09 23.98
C PHE A 104 -6.32 32.01 24.67
N GLY A 105 -5.42 32.63 23.91
CA GLY A 105 -4.49 33.65 24.42
C GLY A 105 -5.13 35.02 24.71
N THR A 106 -6.41 35.22 24.36
CA THR A 106 -7.12 36.49 24.60
C THR A 106 -7.81 36.48 25.98
N ASN A 107 -7.80 37.60 26.72
CA ASN A 107 -8.36 37.69 28.08
C ASN A 107 -9.89 37.95 28.15
N ASN A 108 -10.61 37.95 27.02
CA ASN A 108 -12.04 38.29 26.97
C ASN A 108 -12.91 37.02 26.83
N PRO A 109 -13.62 36.56 27.88
CA PRO A 109 -14.33 35.28 27.88
C PRO A 109 -15.52 35.23 26.91
N GLU A 110 -16.22 36.34 26.70
CA GLU A 110 -17.33 36.46 25.72
C GLU A 110 -16.82 36.27 24.28
N PHE A 111 -15.69 36.91 23.94
CA PHE A 111 -15.08 36.81 22.61
C PHE A 111 -14.65 35.38 22.30
N ILE A 112 -13.99 34.72 23.26
CA ILE A 112 -13.55 33.32 23.14
C ILE A 112 -14.72 32.39 22.81
N ARG A 113 -15.86 32.52 23.51
CA ARG A 113 -17.04 31.67 23.28
C ARG A 113 -17.61 31.84 21.88
N SER A 114 -17.73 33.08 21.41
CA SER A 114 -18.29 33.37 20.10
C SER A 114 -17.42 32.82 18.96
N GLU A 115 -16.11 33.04 19.03
CA GLU A 115 -15.16 32.59 18.01
C GLU A 115 -15.06 31.06 18.00
N ILE A 116 -14.89 30.41 19.15
CA ILE A 116 -14.79 28.95 19.24
C ILE A 116 -16.02 28.27 18.63
N ASN A 117 -17.22 28.80 18.85
CA ASN A 117 -18.43 28.24 18.27
C ASN A 117 -18.40 28.26 16.72
N VAL A 118 -17.92 29.36 16.13
CA VAL A 118 -17.75 29.48 14.68
C VAL A 118 -16.69 28.49 14.17
N TYR A 119 -15.52 28.42 14.81
CA TYR A 119 -14.48 27.47 14.41
C TYR A 119 -14.92 26.01 14.58
N SER A 120 -15.76 25.70 15.57
CA SER A 120 -16.31 24.36 15.78
C SER A 120 -17.22 23.93 14.61
N ILE A 121 -18.03 24.84 14.08
CA ILE A 121 -18.84 24.60 12.88
C ILE A 121 -17.94 24.42 11.65
N ILE A 122 -16.87 25.21 11.51
CA ILE A 122 -15.91 25.08 10.39
C ILE A 122 -15.24 23.70 10.41
N VAL A 123 -14.79 23.22 11.57
CA VAL A 123 -14.20 21.88 11.72
C VAL A 123 -15.20 20.79 11.33
N LEU A 124 -16.47 20.94 11.73
CA LEU A 124 -17.52 20.00 11.36
C LEU A 124 -17.72 19.93 9.83
N VAL A 125 -17.78 21.09 9.17
CA VAL A 125 -17.93 21.17 7.71
C VAL A 125 -16.73 20.54 6.99
N ILE A 126 -15.50 20.84 7.45
CA ILE A 126 -14.28 20.23 6.90
C ILE A 126 -14.34 18.71 7.05
N GLY A 127 -14.72 18.20 8.22
CA GLY A 127 -14.84 16.76 8.46
C GLY A 127 -15.83 16.06 7.53
N VAL A 128 -17.01 16.67 7.30
CA VAL A 128 -18.01 16.14 6.36
C VAL A 128 -17.47 16.15 4.93
N VAL A 129 -16.85 17.23 4.48
CA VAL A 129 -16.25 17.32 3.15
C VAL A 129 -15.15 16.28 2.97
N SER A 130 -14.22 16.18 3.94
CA SER A 130 -13.14 15.20 3.95
C SER A 130 -13.66 13.77 3.88
N PHE A 131 -14.74 13.43 4.60
CA PHE A 131 -15.34 12.11 4.52
C PHE A 131 -15.77 11.76 3.09
N PHE A 132 -16.46 12.68 2.41
CA PHE A 132 -16.88 12.47 1.03
C PHE A 132 -15.70 12.42 0.05
N THR A 133 -14.68 13.27 0.20
CA THR A 133 -13.49 13.22 -0.67
C THR A 133 -12.67 11.96 -0.45
N PHE A 134 -12.44 11.50 0.79
CA PHE A 134 -11.76 10.23 1.06
C PHE A 134 -12.52 9.04 0.48
N PHE A 135 -13.84 8.99 0.67
CA PHE A 135 -14.67 7.93 0.10
C PHE A 135 -14.60 7.93 -1.44
N MET A 136 -14.74 9.11 -2.06
CA MET A 136 -14.68 9.27 -3.50
C MET A 136 -13.30 8.91 -4.05
N GLN A 137 -12.21 9.39 -3.44
CA GLN A 137 -10.83 9.08 -3.81
C GLN A 137 -10.59 7.57 -3.78
N GLY A 138 -10.95 6.92 -2.66
CA GLY A 138 -10.81 5.47 -2.50
C GLY A 138 -11.62 4.68 -3.54
N PHE A 139 -12.88 5.08 -3.76
CA PHE A 139 -13.76 4.42 -4.74
C PHE A 139 -13.23 4.56 -6.17
N MET A 140 -12.81 5.76 -6.57
CA MET A 140 -12.35 6.04 -7.93
C MET A 140 -11.03 5.32 -8.24
N PHE A 141 -10.05 5.38 -7.33
CA PHE A 141 -8.79 4.66 -7.51
C PHE A 141 -8.94 3.14 -7.38
N GLY A 142 -9.82 2.66 -6.48
CA GLY A 142 -10.13 1.25 -6.34
C GLY A 142 -10.74 0.66 -7.61
N ARG A 143 -11.79 1.32 -8.14
CA ARG A 143 -12.46 0.90 -9.37
C ARG A 143 -11.52 0.95 -10.58
N SER A 144 -10.74 2.01 -10.73
CA SER A 144 -9.74 2.14 -11.81
C SER A 144 -8.67 1.05 -11.73
N GLY A 145 -8.19 0.71 -10.52
CA GLY A 145 -7.22 -0.35 -10.30
C GLY A 145 -7.79 -1.73 -10.66
N GLU A 146 -9.03 -2.01 -10.29
CA GLU A 146 -9.67 -3.30 -10.58
C GLU A 146 -9.91 -3.52 -12.09
N VAL A 147 -10.38 -2.49 -12.80
CA VAL A 147 -10.55 -2.55 -14.27
C VAL A 147 -9.21 -2.80 -14.97
N LEU A 148 -8.16 -2.11 -14.53
CA LEU A 148 -6.81 -2.29 -15.06
C LEU A 148 -6.33 -3.74 -14.85
N THR A 149 -6.50 -4.28 -13.64
CA THR A 149 -6.10 -5.65 -13.30
C THR A 149 -6.86 -6.69 -14.10
N MET A 150 -8.16 -6.50 -14.31
CA MET A 150 -8.96 -7.39 -15.16
C MET A 150 -8.40 -7.44 -16.59
N ARG A 151 -8.08 -6.27 -17.18
CA ARG A 151 -7.48 -6.20 -18.53
C ARG A 151 -6.08 -6.83 -18.58
N LEU A 152 -5.26 -6.60 -17.57
CA LEU A 152 -3.94 -7.22 -17.46
C LEU A 152 -4.03 -8.75 -17.41
N ARG A 153 -4.93 -9.30 -16.59
CA ARG A 153 -5.14 -10.75 -16.52
C ARG A 153 -5.59 -11.33 -17.86
N GLN A 154 -6.51 -10.66 -18.55
CA GLN A 154 -6.97 -11.08 -19.88
C GLN A 154 -5.85 -11.07 -20.92
N MET A 155 -5.04 -10.00 -20.97
CA MET A 155 -3.94 -9.89 -21.92
C MET A 155 -2.84 -10.91 -21.63
N ALA A 156 -2.47 -11.11 -20.36
CA ALA A 156 -1.44 -12.06 -19.97
C ALA A 156 -1.88 -13.51 -20.24
N PHE A 157 -3.13 -13.87 -19.93
CA PHE A 157 -3.67 -15.19 -20.27
C PHE A 157 -3.71 -15.43 -21.79
N LYS A 158 -4.13 -14.43 -22.57
CA LYS A 158 -4.13 -14.50 -24.04
C LYS A 158 -2.72 -14.69 -24.62
N SER A 159 -1.71 -14.03 -24.05
CA SER A 159 -0.32 -14.19 -24.47
C SER A 159 0.21 -15.58 -24.10
N MET A 160 -0.14 -16.08 -22.91
CA MET A 160 0.25 -17.42 -22.46
C MET A 160 -0.28 -18.51 -23.39
N LEU A 161 -1.54 -18.41 -23.83
CA LEU A 161 -2.15 -19.39 -24.77
C LEU A 161 -1.56 -19.34 -26.19
N ARG A 162 -0.81 -18.31 -26.55
CA ARG A 162 -0.19 -18.15 -27.88
C ARG A 162 1.22 -18.72 -27.97
N GLN A 163 1.75 -19.23 -26.86
CA GLN A 163 3.12 -19.68 -26.75
C GLN A 163 3.29 -21.13 -27.24
N ASP A 164 4.46 -21.46 -27.79
CA ASP A 164 4.74 -22.79 -28.32
C ASP A 164 4.89 -23.85 -27.20
N MET A 165 4.64 -25.12 -27.52
CA MET A 165 4.71 -26.23 -26.56
C MET A 165 6.09 -26.36 -25.88
N SER A 166 7.17 -26.09 -26.61
CA SER A 166 8.54 -26.08 -26.06
C SER A 166 8.74 -25.07 -24.93
N TRP A 167 7.93 -24.00 -24.84
CA TRP A 167 8.01 -23.05 -23.73
C TRP A 167 7.40 -23.59 -22.44
N PHE A 168 6.39 -24.45 -22.56
CA PHE A 168 5.74 -25.12 -21.43
C PHE A 168 6.54 -26.31 -20.91
N ASP A 169 7.46 -26.85 -21.70
CA ASP A 169 8.38 -27.93 -21.27
C ASP A 169 9.43 -27.43 -20.27
N ASP A 170 9.63 -26.12 -20.18
CA ASP A 170 10.56 -25.51 -19.25
C ASP A 170 10.00 -25.56 -17.81
N LYS A 171 10.78 -26.07 -16.84
CA LYS A 171 10.32 -26.25 -15.44
C LYS A 171 9.84 -24.93 -14.81
N LYS A 172 10.42 -23.80 -15.23
CA LYS A 172 10.06 -22.44 -14.80
C LYS A 172 8.66 -22.01 -15.25
N ASN A 173 8.14 -22.58 -16.34
CA ASN A 173 6.85 -22.25 -16.95
C ASN A 173 5.79 -23.35 -16.70
N SER A 174 5.93 -24.11 -15.62
CA SER A 174 4.90 -25.04 -15.18
C SER A 174 3.56 -24.32 -14.99
N THR A 175 2.45 -24.99 -15.32
CA THR A 175 1.10 -24.43 -15.30
C THR A 175 0.71 -23.84 -13.93
N GLY A 176 1.19 -24.45 -12.83
CA GLY A 176 1.01 -23.94 -11.47
C GLY A 176 1.80 -22.66 -11.19
N ALA A 177 3.05 -22.59 -11.64
CA ALA A 177 3.90 -21.40 -11.51
C ALA A 177 3.33 -20.22 -12.31
N LEU A 178 2.86 -20.47 -13.54
CA LEU A 178 2.25 -19.45 -14.40
C LEU A 178 0.94 -18.90 -13.86
N THR A 179 0.07 -19.77 -13.35
CA THR A 179 -1.20 -19.36 -12.73
C THR A 179 -0.93 -18.51 -11.49
N THR A 180 0.07 -18.91 -10.69
CA THR A 180 0.50 -18.15 -9.51
C THR A 180 1.02 -16.77 -9.91
N ARG A 181 1.97 -16.69 -10.86
CA ARG A 181 2.50 -15.41 -11.39
C ARG A 181 1.40 -14.50 -11.92
N LEU A 182 0.48 -15.05 -12.71
CA LEU A 182 -0.67 -14.31 -13.26
C LEU A 182 -1.56 -13.73 -12.15
N ALA A 183 -1.79 -14.49 -11.07
CA ALA A 183 -2.58 -14.03 -9.94
C ALA A 183 -1.82 -12.99 -9.10
N THR A 184 -0.56 -13.23 -8.78
CA THR A 184 0.25 -12.36 -7.91
C THR A 184 0.61 -11.04 -8.59
N ASP A 185 1.15 -11.08 -9.79
CA ASP A 185 1.71 -9.90 -10.46
C ASP A 185 0.60 -8.91 -10.83
N ALA A 186 -0.55 -9.43 -11.29
CA ALA A 186 -1.71 -8.61 -11.58
C ALA A 186 -2.30 -7.95 -10.32
N SER A 187 -2.27 -8.65 -9.18
CA SER A 187 -2.75 -8.12 -7.89
C SER A 187 -1.78 -7.09 -7.31
N GLN A 188 -0.48 -7.28 -7.50
CA GLN A 188 0.53 -6.29 -7.10
C GLN A 188 0.42 -5.00 -7.91
N ILE A 189 0.19 -5.10 -9.22
CA ILE A 189 -0.05 -3.94 -10.09
C ILE A 189 -1.34 -3.21 -9.68
N GLN A 190 -2.39 -3.95 -9.29
CA GLN A 190 -3.63 -3.39 -8.74
C GLN A 190 -3.35 -2.54 -7.50
N ALA A 191 -2.61 -3.09 -6.54
CA ALA A 191 -2.27 -2.42 -5.30
C ALA A 191 -1.34 -1.22 -5.52
N ALA A 192 -0.44 -1.29 -6.51
CA ALA A 192 0.46 -0.19 -6.86
C ALA A 192 -0.28 0.96 -7.55
N THR A 193 -1.23 0.66 -8.43
CA THR A 193 -1.92 1.66 -9.26
C THR A 193 -3.19 2.20 -8.59
N GLY A 194 -3.88 1.40 -7.77
CA GLY A 194 -5.08 1.81 -7.06
C GLY A 194 -4.74 2.64 -5.82
N SER A 195 -4.54 1.99 -4.68
CA SER A 195 -4.36 2.67 -3.40
C SER A 195 -3.07 3.49 -3.32
N ARG A 196 -1.95 2.97 -3.87
CA ARG A 196 -0.64 3.65 -3.78
C ARG A 196 -0.57 4.96 -4.56
N LEU A 197 -1.16 5.06 -5.75
CA LEU A 197 -1.15 6.31 -6.51
C LEU A 197 -1.93 7.42 -5.80
N GLY A 198 -3.07 7.09 -5.20
CA GLY A 198 -3.84 8.04 -4.39
C GLY A 198 -3.02 8.56 -3.21
N LEU A 199 -2.36 7.66 -2.48
CA LEU A 199 -1.49 8.03 -1.35
C LEU A 199 -0.28 8.86 -1.77
N ILE A 200 0.35 8.54 -2.91
CA ILE A 200 1.48 9.33 -3.43
C ILE A 200 1.01 10.75 -3.81
N ALA A 201 -0.15 10.87 -4.46
CA ALA A 201 -0.71 12.17 -4.83
C ALA A 201 -1.07 13.01 -3.59
N GLU A 202 -1.66 12.39 -2.58
CA GLU A 202 -1.97 13.00 -1.29
C GLU A 202 -0.70 13.45 -0.56
N ASN A 203 0.28 12.57 -0.42
CA ASN A 203 1.57 12.87 0.24
C ASN A 203 2.38 13.96 -0.47
N PHE A 204 2.20 14.15 -1.77
CA PHE A 204 2.85 15.24 -2.49
C PHE A 204 2.21 16.60 -2.18
N CYS A 205 0.95 16.60 -1.75
CA CYS A 205 0.17 17.80 -1.46
C CYS A 205 0.17 18.17 0.04
N THR A 206 0.36 17.18 0.92
CA THR A 206 0.51 17.35 2.38
C THR A 206 1.86 17.93 2.75
#